data_AF-A0AAW5KHM6-F1
#
_entry.id   AF-A0AAW5KHM6-F1
#
_cell.length_a   1.000
_cell.length_b   1.000
_cell.length_c   1.000
_cell.angle_alpha   90.00
_cell.angle_beta   90.00
_cell.angle_gamma   90.00
#
_symmetry.space_group_name_H-M   'P 1'
#
loop_
_entity.id
_entity.type
_entity.pdbx_description
1 polymer ?
#
loop_
_entity_poly.entity_id
_entity_poly.type
_entity_poly.pdbx_seq_one_letter_code
_entity_poly.pdbx_strand_id
1 'polypeptide(L)'
;SGSESSKACIITKDEGSQKRMCSSPHILPKFAIHDPETTYTLPAYQTAAGCCDIMSHLMERYFTQTELVDFTDRLLEGALRSMLVTAPRVLAEPDNYDYR
;
A
#
# COMPACT_ATOMS: atom_id res chain seq x y z
N SER A 1 1.54 2.45 -2.21
CA SER A 1 1.19 3.89 -2.30
C SER A 1 -0.28 4.18 -2.61
N GLY A 2 -1.00 3.40 -3.44
CA GLY A 2 -2.45 3.57 -3.62
C GLY A 2 -2.88 4.65 -4.63
N SER A 3 -1.98 5.10 -5.50
CA SER A 3 -2.28 6.16 -6.48
C SER A 3 -3.41 5.80 -7.42
N GLU A 4 -3.55 4.52 -7.74
CA GLU A 4 -4.57 3.94 -8.62
C GLU A 4 -6.01 4.06 -8.08
N SER A 5 -6.17 4.36 -6.79
CA SER A 5 -7.46 4.64 -6.13
C SER A 5 -7.55 6.03 -5.52
N SER A 6 -6.58 6.91 -5.79
CA SER A 6 -6.47 8.22 -5.16
C SER A 6 -6.84 9.37 -6.10
N LYS A 7 -7.24 10.49 -5.50
CA LYS A 7 -7.47 11.77 -6.20
C LYS A 7 -6.25 12.69 -6.19
N ALA A 8 -5.05 12.16 -5.90
CA ALA A 8 -3.83 12.92 -5.72
C ALA A 8 -2.72 12.43 -6.63
N CYS A 9 -1.88 13.35 -7.10
CA CYS A 9 -0.61 13.05 -7.74
C CYS A 9 0.48 13.94 -7.14
N ILE A 10 1.72 13.47 -7.20
CA ILE A 10 2.88 14.20 -6.68
C ILE A 10 3.75 14.56 -7.87
N ILE A 11 4.01 15.86 -8.04
CA ILE A 11 4.82 16.39 -9.13
C ILE A 11 6.09 17.00 -8.55
N THR A 12 7.23 16.57 -9.10
CA THR A 12 8.55 17.13 -8.78
C THR A 12 8.99 18.07 -9.90
N LYS A 13 9.37 19.28 -9.55
CA LYS A 13 10.12 20.20 -10.39
C LYS A 13 11.60 20.09 -10.00
N ASP A 14 12.39 19.42 -10.82
CA ASP A 14 13.81 19.14 -10.53
C ASP A 14 14.61 20.44 -10.40
N GLU A 15 14.34 21.42 -11.27
CA GLU A 15 14.87 22.77 -11.14
C GLU A 15 14.33 23.42 -9.84
N GLY A 16 15.22 23.55 -8.87
CA GLY A 16 14.90 24.05 -7.53
C GLY A 16 14.40 22.99 -6.55
N SER A 17 14.45 21.71 -6.92
CA SER A 17 14.14 20.56 -6.05
C SER A 17 12.78 20.67 -5.34
N GLN A 18 11.76 21.16 -6.04
CA GLN A 18 10.45 21.37 -5.45
C GLN A 18 9.56 20.15 -5.68
N LYS A 19 8.95 19.63 -4.62
CA LYS A 19 7.98 18.53 -4.69
C LYS A 19 6.63 19.00 -4.16
N ARG A 20 5.59 18.88 -4.96
CA ARG A 20 4.24 19.38 -4.64
C ARG A 20 3.18 18.32 -4.90
N MET A 21 2.14 18.33 -4.09
CA MET A 21 0.93 17.55 -4.31
C MET A 21 -0.07 18.35 -5.15
N CYS A 22 -0.67 17.70 -6.14
CA CYS A 22 -1.88 18.16 -6.81
C CYS A 22 -3.00 17.18 -6.46
N SER A 23 -4.17 17.69 -6.07
CA SER A 23 -5.33 16.85 -5.74
C SER A 23 -6.58 17.41 -6.40
N SER A 24 -7.32 16.58 -7.12
CA SER A 24 -8.56 16.95 -7.81
C SER A 24 -9.47 15.73 -7.98
N PRO A 25 -10.80 15.87 -7.81
CA PRO A 25 -11.72 14.79 -8.13
C PRO A 25 -11.68 14.37 -9.61
N HIS A 26 -11.17 15.24 -10.50
CA HIS A 26 -11.07 14.95 -11.94
C HIS A 26 -9.94 13.99 -12.31
N ILE A 27 -8.96 13.78 -11.43
CA ILE A 27 -7.82 12.89 -11.69
C ILE A 27 -7.98 11.50 -11.04
N LEU A 28 -9.11 11.24 -10.38
CA LEU A 28 -9.40 9.91 -9.83
C LEU A 28 -9.56 8.90 -10.99
N PRO A 29 -8.76 7.82 -11.04
CA PRO A 29 -8.93 6.77 -12.04
C PRO A 29 -10.36 6.20 -12.01
N LYS A 30 -10.92 5.91 -13.19
CA LYS A 30 -12.29 5.35 -13.30
C LYS A 30 -12.36 3.88 -12.89
N PHE A 31 -11.26 3.17 -13.07
CA PHE A 31 -11.05 1.80 -12.63
C PHE A 31 -9.54 1.56 -12.50
N ALA A 32 -9.18 0.51 -11.77
CA ALA A 32 -7.82 -0.01 -11.67
C ALA A 32 -7.87 -1.53 -11.88
N ILE A 33 -6.88 -2.08 -12.56
CA ILE A 33 -6.71 -3.53 -12.74
C ILE A 33 -5.55 -3.94 -11.84
N HIS A 34 -5.82 -4.84 -10.90
CA HIS A 34 -4.81 -5.46 -10.05
C HIS A 34 -4.68 -6.92 -10.45
N ASP A 35 -3.58 -7.24 -11.10
CA ASP A 35 -3.23 -8.60 -11.50
C ASP A 35 -1.98 -9.05 -10.71
N PRO A 36 -2.10 -10.00 -9.76
CA PRO A 36 -0.98 -10.48 -8.94
C PRO A 36 0.21 -10.96 -9.78
N GLU A 37 -0.03 -11.52 -10.97
CA GLU A 37 1.04 -12.06 -11.84
C GLU A 37 2.01 -10.99 -12.31
N THR A 38 1.55 -9.74 -12.45
CA THR A 38 2.41 -8.60 -12.82
C THR A 38 3.51 -8.33 -11.80
N THR A 39 3.39 -8.86 -10.58
CA THR A 39 4.35 -8.66 -9.49
C THR A 39 5.35 -9.80 -9.32
N TYR A 40 5.21 -10.91 -10.05
CA TYR A 40 6.08 -12.09 -9.92
C TYR A 40 7.56 -11.78 -10.20
N THR A 41 7.81 -10.81 -11.09
CA THR A 41 9.17 -10.42 -11.50
C THR A 41 9.83 -9.39 -10.58
N LEU A 42 9.14 -8.92 -9.52
CA LEU A 42 9.71 -7.97 -8.59
C LEU A 42 10.88 -8.59 -7.80
N PRO A 43 11.99 -7.86 -7.63
CA PRO A 43 13.06 -8.26 -6.72
C PRO A 43 12.51 -8.46 -5.30
N ALA A 44 13.07 -9.43 -4.55
CA ALA A 44 12.67 -9.71 -3.18
C ALA A 44 12.71 -8.46 -2.29
N TYR A 45 13.70 -7.58 -2.47
CA TYR A 45 13.78 -6.30 -1.75
C TYR A 45 12.56 -5.40 -1.99
N GLN A 46 12.08 -5.27 -3.23
CA GLN A 46 10.92 -4.45 -3.54
C GLN A 46 9.63 -5.07 -2.99
N THR A 47 9.51 -6.40 -3.05
CA THR A 47 8.39 -7.12 -2.42
C THR A 47 8.38 -6.88 -0.90
N ALA A 48 9.52 -7.03 -0.23
CA ALA A 48 9.64 -6.77 1.21
C ALA A 48 9.33 -5.30 1.55
N ALA A 49 9.86 -4.35 0.77
CA ALA A 49 9.59 -2.93 0.95
C ALA A 49 8.09 -2.62 0.79
N GLY A 50 7.41 -3.23 -0.19
CA GLY A 50 5.96 -3.13 -0.36
C GLY A 50 5.18 -3.70 0.82
N CYS A 51 5.55 -4.86 1.35
CA CYS A 51 4.95 -5.41 2.56
C CYS A 51 5.14 -4.47 3.77
N CYS A 52 6.32 -3.90 3.93
CA CYS A 52 6.61 -2.90 4.96
C CYS A 52 5.80 -1.61 4.77
N ASP A 53 5.61 -1.14 3.54
CA ASP A 53 4.77 0.04 3.20
C ASP A 53 3.32 -0.20 3.64
N ILE A 54 2.75 -1.37 3.31
CA ILE A 54 1.40 -1.77 3.72
C ILE A 54 1.27 -1.74 5.25
N MET A 55 2.17 -2.41 5.97
CA MET A 55 2.12 -2.47 7.43
C MET A 55 2.30 -1.08 8.06
N SER A 56 3.20 -0.26 7.52
CA SER A 56 3.43 1.11 8.00
C SER A 56 2.17 1.96 7.86
N HIS A 57 1.51 1.91 6.70
CA HIS A 57 0.27 2.63 6.47
C HIS A 57 -0.91 2.17 7.34
N LEU A 58 -0.95 0.90 7.71
CA LEU A 58 -1.93 0.39 8.68
C LEU A 58 -1.63 0.91 10.09
N MET A 59 -0.36 0.87 10.52
CA MET A 59 0.07 1.35 11.83
C MET A 59 -0.13 2.86 12.00
N GLU A 60 0.14 3.66 10.97
CA GLU A 60 -0.12 5.11 10.94
C GLU A 60 -1.57 5.46 11.26
N ARG A 61 -2.52 4.59 10.87
CA ARG A 61 -3.96 4.78 11.11
C ARG A 61 -4.41 4.18 12.44
N TYR A 62 -3.80 3.06 12.83
CA TYR A 62 -4.14 2.33 14.05
C TYR A 62 -3.73 3.10 15.31
N PHE A 63 -2.52 3.65 15.35
CA PHE A 63 -2.04 4.43 16.49
C PHE A 63 -2.59 5.86 16.43
N THR A 64 -3.85 6.01 16.81
CA THR A 64 -4.57 7.29 16.85
C THR A 64 -5.01 7.67 18.26
N GLN A 65 -5.35 8.94 18.45
CA GLN A 65 -6.01 9.45 19.67
C GLN A 65 -7.54 9.46 19.55
N THR A 66 -8.09 9.06 18.40
CA THR A 66 -9.54 8.96 18.21
C THR A 66 -10.12 7.85 19.08
N GLU A 67 -11.06 8.19 19.95
CA GLU A 67 -11.74 7.22 20.82
C GLU A 67 -12.91 6.53 20.09
N LEU A 68 -13.35 5.38 20.62
CA LEU A 68 -14.53 4.62 20.14
C LEU A 68 -14.46 4.17 18.68
N VAL A 69 -13.30 3.69 18.24
CA VAL A 69 -13.01 3.22 16.87
C VAL A 69 -12.86 1.70 16.75
N ASP A 70 -13.47 0.93 17.68
CA ASP A 70 -13.32 -0.53 17.79
C ASP A 70 -13.43 -1.29 16.47
N PHE A 71 -14.39 -0.92 15.61
CA PHE A 71 -14.57 -1.57 14.31
C PHE A 71 -13.35 -1.39 13.39
N THR A 72 -12.82 -0.16 13.30
CA THR A 72 -11.64 0.13 12.47
C THR A 72 -10.41 -0.54 13.05
N ASP A 73 -10.24 -0.57 14.37
CA ASP A 73 -9.14 -1.27 15.03
C ASP A 73 -9.13 -2.76 14.64
N ARG A 74 -10.28 -3.44 14.70
CA ARG A 74 -10.37 -4.85 14.31
C ARG A 74 -10.05 -5.09 12.84
N LEU A 75 -10.46 -4.19 11.95
CA LEU A 75 -10.11 -4.29 10.52
C LEU A 75 -8.59 -4.16 10.32
N LEU A 76 -7.96 -3.17 10.97
CA LEU A 76 -6.52 -2.92 10.86
C LEU A 76 -5.70 -4.06 11.50
N GLU A 77 -6.11 -4.57 12.66
CA GLU A 77 -5.50 -5.72 13.33
C GLU A 77 -5.56 -6.99 12.48
N GLY A 78 -6.72 -7.26 11.87
CA GLY A 78 -6.90 -8.38 10.95
C GLY A 78 -5.96 -8.28 9.76
N ALA A 79 -5.87 -7.10 9.14
CA ALA A 79 -4.96 -6.85 8.02
C ALA A 79 -3.49 -7.05 8.43
N LEU A 80 -3.06 -6.50 9.57
CA LEU A 80 -1.71 -6.66 10.10
C LEU A 80 -1.37 -8.14 10.37
N ARG A 81 -2.29 -8.90 10.97
CA ARG A 81 -2.11 -10.34 11.20
C ARG A 81 -1.96 -11.12 9.90
N SER A 82 -2.76 -10.80 8.88
CA SER A 82 -2.61 -11.41 7.55
C SER A 82 -1.23 -11.10 6.95
N MET A 83 -0.75 -9.87 7.07
CA MET A 83 0.59 -9.50 6.58
C MET A 83 1.71 -10.28 7.26
N LEU A 84 1.63 -10.54 8.57
CA LEU A 84 2.62 -11.36 9.29
C LEU A 84 2.71 -12.79 8.75
N VAL A 85 1.63 -13.31 8.18
CA VAL A 85 1.59 -14.65 7.58
C VAL A 85 2.01 -14.62 6.11
N THR A 86 1.49 -13.67 5.33
CA THR A 86 1.67 -13.64 3.86
C THR A 86 3.02 -13.06 3.45
N ALA A 87 3.53 -12.03 4.13
CA ALA A 87 4.81 -11.39 3.79
C ALA A 87 6.01 -12.36 3.74
N PRO A 88 6.24 -13.26 4.72
CA PRO A 88 7.31 -14.24 4.60
C PRO A 88 7.05 -15.28 3.51
N ARG A 89 5.78 -15.65 3.25
CA ARG A 89 5.41 -16.63 2.22
C ARG A 89 5.65 -16.12 0.81
N VAL A 90 5.23 -14.89 0.52
CA VAL A 90 5.42 -14.27 -0.81
C VAL A 90 6.91 -14.05 -1.13
N LEU A 91 7.75 -13.87 -0.10
CA LEU A 91 9.21 -13.80 -0.28
C LEU A 91 9.86 -15.16 -0.54
N ALA A 92 9.29 -16.24 0.02
CA ALA A 92 9.77 -17.60 -0.19
C ALA A 92 9.27 -18.22 -1.51
N GLU A 93 8.03 -17.92 -1.89
CA GLU A 93 7.33 -18.44 -3.06
C GLU A 93 6.79 -17.27 -3.91
N PRO A 94 7.66 -16.56 -4.65
CA PRO A 94 7.32 -15.31 -5.34
C PRO A 94 6.42 -15.50 -6.57
N ASP A 95 6.19 -16.72 -7.03
CA ASP A 95 5.34 -17.07 -8.18
C ASP A 95 4.02 -17.74 -7.75
N ASN A 96 3.75 -17.81 -6.44
CA ASN A 96 2.50 -18.32 -5.91
C ASN A 96 1.40 -17.25 -5.96
N TYR A 97 0.37 -17.48 -6.78
CA TYR A 97 -0.74 -16.55 -7.00
C TYR A 97 -1.48 -16.18 -5.71
N ASP A 98 -1.72 -17.15 -4.82
CA ASP A 98 -2.51 -16.94 -3.60
C ASP A 98 -1.79 -16.09 -2.55
N TYR A 99 -0.46 -15.95 -2.66
CA TYR A 99 0.34 -15.13 -1.74
C TYR A 99 0.56 -13.70 -2.24
N ARG A 100 0.21 -13.41 -3.50
CA ARG A 100 0.55 -12.18 -4.22
C ARG A 100 -0.55 -11.12 -4.18
#